data_AF-A0A9E5NHI0-F1
#
_entry.id   AF-A0A9E5NHI0-F1
#
_cell.length_a   1.000
_cell.length_b   1.000
_cell.length_c   1.000
_cell.angle_alpha   90.00
_cell.angle_beta   90.00
_cell.angle_gamma   90.00
#
_symmetry.space_group_name_H-M   'P 1'
#
loop_
_entity.id
_entity.type
_entity.pdbx_description
1 polymer ?
#
loop_
_entity_poly.entity_id
_entity_poly.type
_entity_poly.pdbx_seq_one_letter_code
_entity_poly.pdbx_strand_id
1 'polypeptide(L)' 'MAKQKLRRKKIKATDNLKQVMADYFYRMDRISTGKEEGKLAWCTSVGPAELLKAFDFEVHYPENHGSILGATRL' A
#
# COMPACT_ATOMS: atom_id res chain seq x y z
N MET A 1 -3.40 1.49 44.49
CA MET A 1 -3.57 2.36 43.31
C MET A 1 -3.73 1.47 42.08
N ALA A 2 -4.95 1.35 41.54
CA ALA A 2 -5.21 0.51 40.37
C ALA A 2 -4.62 1.16 39.11
N LYS A 3 -3.74 0.44 38.40
CA LYS A 3 -3.10 0.91 37.17
C LYS A 3 -4.16 0.99 36.06
N GLN A 4 -4.55 2.19 35.64
CA GLN A 4 -5.51 2.37 34.56
C GLN A 4 -4.92 1.81 33.26
N LYS A 5 -5.56 0.78 32.70
CA LYS A 5 -5.14 0.14 31.45
C LYS A 5 -5.38 1.12 30.30
N LEU A 6 -4.31 1.73 29.78
CA LEU A 6 -4.37 2.62 28.62
C LEU A 6 -4.96 1.85 27.43
N ARG A 7 -6.23 2.13 27.10
CA ARG A 7 -6.86 1.61 25.88
C ARG A 7 -6.43 2.48 24.71
N ARG A 8 -5.70 1.90 23.76
CA ARG A 8 -5.38 2.56 22.49
C ARG A 8 -6.69 2.94 21.79
N LYS A 9 -6.92 4.25 21.62
CA LYS A 9 -8.02 4.73 20.78
C LYS A 9 -7.68 4.46 19.32
N LYS A 10 -8.61 3.86 18.59
CA LYS A 10 -8.47 3.66 17.15
C LYS A 10 -8.51 5.02 16.45
N ILE A 11 -7.60 5.24 15.51
CA ILE A 11 -7.66 6.43 14.65
C ILE A 11 -8.82 6.24 13.68
N LYS A 12 -9.69 7.26 13.54
CA LYS A 12 -10.90 7.18 12.70
C LYS A 12 -10.61 6.75 11.26
N ALA A 13 -9.48 7.20 10.71
CA ALA A 13 -9.06 6.92 9.33
C ALA A 13 -8.40 5.54 9.13
N THR A 14 -8.18 4.74 10.19
CA THR A 14 -7.45 3.46 10.08
C THR A 14 -8.10 2.50 9.10
N ASP A 15 -9.43 2.41 9.07
CA ASP A 15 -10.11 1.46 8.18
C ASP A 15 -10.03 1.91 6.72
N ASN A 16 -10.21 3.21 6.46
CA ASN A 16 -10.07 3.77 5.13
C ASN A 16 -8.65 3.56 4.59
N LEU A 17 -7.62 3.79 5.41
CA LEU A 17 -6.24 3.54 5.01
C LEU A 17 -6.00 2.06 4.68
N LYS A 18 -6.55 1.13 5.47
CA LYS A 18 -6.45 -0.30 5.20
C LYS A 18 -7.08 -0.67 3.86
N GLN A 19 -8.25 -0.11 3.57
CA GLN A 19 -8.94 -0.35 2.31
C GLN A 19 -8.12 0.18 1.13
N VAL A 20 -7.66 1.43 1.18
CA VAL A 20 -6.82 2.03 0.14
C VAL A 20 -5.56 1.19 -0.12
N MET A 21 -4.89 0.73 0.93
CA MET A 21 -3.69 -0.11 0.80
C MET A 21 -4.01 -1.49 0.23
N ALA A 22 -5.12 -2.11 0.64
CA ALA A 22 -5.56 -3.39 0.10
C ALA A 22 -5.88 -3.27 -1.39
N ASP A 23 -6.66 -2.27 -1.78
CA ASP A 23 -7.02 -2.02 -3.18
C ASP A 23 -5.78 -1.79 -4.04
N TYR A 24 -4.82 -1.02 -3.53
CA TYR A 24 -3.54 -0.77 -4.18
C TYR A 24 -2.76 -2.06 -4.47
N PHE A 25 -2.49 -2.90 -3.47
CA PHE A 25 -1.71 -4.13 -3.69
C PHE A 25 -2.48 -5.23 -4.40
N TYR A 26 -3.78 -5.37 -4.17
CA TYR A 26 -4.58 -6.37 -4.88
C TYR A 26 -4.76 -6.02 -6.34
N ARG A 27 -4.79 -4.73 -6.70
CA ARG A 27 -4.76 -4.34 -8.12
C ARG A 27 -3.44 -4.72 -8.77
N MET A 28 -2.31 -4.50 -8.09
CA MET A 28 -1.00 -4.97 -8.56
C MET A 28 -1.01 -6.47 -8.84
N ASP A 29 -1.53 -7.27 -7.91
CA ASP A 29 -1.63 -8.74 -8.04
C ASP A 29 -2.46 -9.12 -9.27
N ARG A 30 -3.66 -8.54 -9.43
CA ARG A 30 -4.52 -8.82 -10.57
C ARG A 30 -3.86 -8.50 -11.90
N ILE A 31 -3.15 -7.38 -12.01
CA ILE A 31 -2.41 -7.03 -13.24
C ILE A 31 -1.26 -8.01 -13.46
N SER A 32 -0.46 -8.29 -12.42
CA SER A 32 0.70 -9.18 -12.52
C SER A 32 0.36 -10.64 -12.86
N THR A 33 -0.85 -11.08 -12.47
CA THR A 33 -1.36 -12.43 -12.73
C THR A 33 -2.21 -12.53 -13.99
N GLY A 34 -2.33 -11.44 -14.76
CA GLY A 34 -3.11 -11.40 -16.00
C GLY A 34 -4.63 -11.46 -15.81
N LYS A 35 -5.12 -11.21 -14.59
CA LYS A 35 -6.56 -11.12 -14.29
C LYS A 35 -7.16 -9.75 -14.63
N GLU A 36 -6.32 -8.73 -14.76
CA GLU A 36 -6.68 -7.35 -15.13
C GLU A 36 -5.61 -6.83 -16.11
N GLU A 37 -6.01 -6.04 -17.10
CA GLU A 37 -5.04 -5.39 -18.01
C GLU A 37 -4.35 -4.21 -17.32
N GLY A 38 -3.09 -3.97 -17.65
CA GLY A 38 -2.35 -2.81 -17.15
C GLY A 38 -0.85 -2.92 -17.33
N LYS A 39 -0.16 -1.79 -17.27
CA LYS A 39 1.31 -1.73 -17.31
C LYS A 39 1.82 -1.47 -15.90
N LEU A 40 2.54 -2.41 -15.30
CA LEU A 40 3.13 -2.22 -13.99
C LEU A 40 4.48 -1.52 -14.09
N ALA A 41 4.73 -0.55 -13.22
CA ALA A 41 6.04 0.06 -13.04
C ALA A 41 6.43 0.07 -11.56
N TRP A 42 7.68 -0.28 -11.26
CA TRP A 42 8.25 -0.06 -9.95
C TRP A 42 9.02 1.27 -9.95
N CYS A 43 8.75 2.10 -8.97
CA CYS A 43 9.36 3.41 -8.80
C CYS A 43 9.87 3.53 -7.37
N THR A 44 11.04 4.14 -7.17
CA THR A 44 11.50 4.48 -5.82
C THR A 44 10.62 5.60 -5.25
N SER A 45 10.58 5.73 -3.92
CA SER A 45 9.77 6.73 -3.21
C SER A 45 9.96 8.18 -3.68
N VAL A 46 11.13 8.52 -4.24
CA VAL A 46 11.47 9.84 -4.80
C VAL A 46 11.71 9.81 -6.31
N GLY A 47 11.32 8.73 -6.98
CA GLY A 47 11.38 8.64 -8.44
C GLY A 47 10.26 9.44 -9.12
N PRO A 48 10.37 9.69 -10.44
CA PRO A 48 9.43 10.52 -11.19
C PRO A 48 8.12 9.78 -11.50
N ALA A 49 7.32 9.52 -10.46
CA ALA A 49 6.08 8.77 -10.55
C ALA A 49 5.03 9.44 -11.47
N GLU A 50 5.05 10.76 -11.55
CA GLU A 50 4.15 11.55 -12.40
C GLU A 50 4.32 11.22 -13.88
N LEU A 51 5.56 11.02 -14.34
CA LEU A 51 5.82 10.63 -15.74
C LEU A 51 5.29 9.23 -16.04
N LEU A 52 5.49 8.29 -15.11
CA LEU A 52 4.98 6.92 -15.26
C LEU A 52 3.45 6.90 -15.27
N LYS A 53 2.81 7.65 -14.37
CA LYS A 53 1.36 7.80 -14.33
C LYS A 53 0.81 8.44 -15.61
N ALA A 54 1.51 9.44 -16.18
CA ALA A 54 1.12 10.07 -17.44
C ALA A 54 1.18 9.12 -18.65
N PHE A 55 1.93 8.02 -18.56
CA PHE A 55 1.98 6.96 -19.57
C PHE A 55 1.11 5.74 -19.23
N ASP A 56 0.13 5.92 -18.34
CA ASP A 56 -0.81 4.88 -17.89
C ASP A 56 -0.15 3.68 -17.21
N PHE A 57 1.02 3.88 -16.59
CA PHE A 57 1.56 2.85 -15.70
C PHE A 57 0.84 2.87 -14.35
N GLU A 58 0.56 1.67 -13.85
CA GLU A 58 0.26 1.45 -12.46
C GLU A 58 1.57 1.38 -11.66
N VAL A 59 1.81 2.44 -10.88
CA VAL A 59 3.08 2.67 -10.18
C VAL A 59 3.04 2.07 -8.77
N HIS A 60 4.02 1.20 -8.50
CA HIS A 60 4.25 0.58 -7.20
C HIS A 60 5.62 0.92 -6.61
N TYR A 61 5.66 1.05 -5.28
CA TYR A 61 6.89 1.37 -4.54
C TYR A 61 7.41 0.12 -3.82
N PRO A 62 8.58 -0.40 -4.19
CA PRO A 62 9.12 -1.62 -3.58
C PRO A 62 9.39 -1.45 -2.08
N GLU A 63 9.74 -0.23 -1.62
CA GLU A 63 9.97 0.05 -0.20
C GLU A 63 8.67 -0.11 0.61
N ASN A 64 7.53 0.31 0.04
CA ASN A 64 6.22 0.19 0.68
C ASN A 64 5.76 -1.26 0.76
N HIS A 65 5.98 -2.04 -0.31
CA HIS A 65 5.67 -3.46 -0.31
C HIS A 65 6.47 -4.19 0.78
N GLY A 66 7.79 -3.98 0.83
CA GLY A 66 8.64 -4.55 1.87
C GLY A 66 8.22 -4.15 3.29
N SER A 67 7.83 -2.89 3.49
CA SER A 67 7.37 -2.37 4.78
C SER A 67 6.09 -3.06 5.27
N ILE A 68 5.12 -3.29 4.38
CA ILE A 68 3.88 -3.99 4.74
C ILE A 68 4.14 -5.46 5.08
N LEU A 69 5.01 -6.14 4.32
CA LEU A 69 5.43 -7.51 4.66
C LEU A 69 6.16 -7.60 6.00
N GLY A 70 6.96 -6.58 6.35
CA GLY A 70 7.61 -6.49 7.65
C GLY A 70 6.62 -6.24 8.78
N ALA A 71 5.66 -5.34 8.57
CA ALA A 71 4.68 -4.95 9.58
C ALA A 71 3.71 -6.08 9.97
N THR A 72 3.46 -7.05 9.08
CA THR A 72 2.58 -8.20 9.36
C THR A 72 3.25 -9.33 10.13
N ARG A 73 4.57 -9.25 10.35
CA ARG A 73 5.36 -10.26 11.08
C ARG A 73 5.67 -9.87 12.54
N LEU A 74 5.16 -8.72 13.00
CA LEU A 74 5.25 -8.22 14.37
C LEU A 74 3.92 -8.41 15.11
#